data_AF-A0A2V7WAU5-F1
#
_entry.id   AF-A0A2V7WAU5-F1
#
_cell.length_a   1.000
_cell.length_b   1.000
_cell.length_c   1.000
_cell.angle_alpha   90.00
_cell.angle_beta   90.00
_cell.angle_gamma   90.00
#
_symmetry.space_group_name_H-M   'P 1'
#
loop_
_entity.id
_entity.type
_entity.pdbx_description
1 polymer ?
#
loop_
_entity_poly.entity_id
_entity_poly.type
_entity_poly.pdbx_seq_one_letter_code
_entity_poly.pdbx_strand_id
1 'polypeptide(L)' 'MGARVTAVVRGRRQTQEVSGGQSYLSAPEKTLTFGLGSAKKIDSLEIRWPDGTRETRRDIAPGAALVLEQKAAGSLR' A
#
# COMPACT_ATOMS: atom_id res chain seq x y z
N MET A 1 12.06 -5.56 7.56
CA MET A 1 11.74 -5.39 6.12
C MET A 1 10.30 -4.91 6.03
N GLY A 2 10.03 -3.82 5.32
CA GLY A 2 8.71 -3.19 5.21
C GLY A 2 7.92 -3.57 3.96
N ALA A 3 6.69 -3.09 3.84
CA ALA A 3 5.89 -3.20 2.61
C ALA A 3 6.06 -1.92 1.78
N ARG A 4 6.29 -2.06 0.48
CA ARG A 4 6.37 -0.92 -0.45
C ARG A 4 5.07 -0.79 -1.23
N VAL A 5 4.49 0.39 -1.26
CA VAL A 5 3.26 0.69 -2.01
C VAL A 5 3.55 1.74 -3.07
N THR A 6 3.18 1.45 -4.31
CA THR A 6 3.31 2.34 -5.46
C THR A 6 1.94 2.65 -6.04
N ALA A 7 1.51 3.91 -5.94
CA ALA A 7 0.31 4.42 -6.58
C ALA A 7 0.65 5.09 -7.92
N VAL A 8 -0.18 4.88 -8.94
CA VAL A 8 -0.16 5.61 -10.21
C VAL A 8 -1.47 6.37 -10.33
N VAL A 9 -1.36 7.69 -10.53
CA VAL A 9 -2.49 8.61 -10.63
C VAL A 9 -2.24 9.56 -11.79
N ARG A 10 -3.07 9.51 -12.84
CA ARG A 10 -2.94 10.30 -14.07
C ARG A 10 -1.54 10.22 -14.68
N GLY A 11 -0.92 9.04 -14.66
CA GLY A 11 0.44 8.81 -15.15
C GLY A 11 1.56 9.28 -14.20
N ARG A 12 1.24 9.87 -13.04
CA ARG A 12 2.22 10.20 -11.99
C ARG A 12 2.36 9.03 -11.03
N ARG A 13 3.59 8.63 -10.75
CA ARG A 13 3.90 7.52 -9.85
C ARG A 13 4.35 8.05 -8.48
N GLN A 14 3.66 7.64 -7.42
CA GLN A 14 3.98 7.92 -6.03
C GLN A 14 4.34 6.62 -5.34
N THR A 15 5.52 6.54 -4.72
CA THR A 15 5.96 5.34 -4.00
C THR A 15 6.18 5.70 -2.54
N GLN A 16 5.60 4.92 -1.64
CA GLN A 16 5.78 5.03 -0.20
C GLN A 16 6.08 3.63 0.37
N GLU A 17 6.79 3.58 1.48
CA GLU A 17 7.17 2.32 2.12
C GLU A 17 6.77 2.37 3.60
N VAL A 18 6.06 1.33 4.05
CA VAL A 18 5.72 1.14 5.46
C VAL A 18 6.77 0.24 6.06
N SER A 19 7.63 0.81 6.90
CA SER A 19 8.60 0.05 7.67
C SER A 19 7.87 -0.81 8.71
N GLY A 20 7.97 -2.13 8.59
CA GLY A 20 7.43 -3.09 9.58
C GLY A 20 8.24 -3.19 10.88
N GLY A 21 9.16 -2.24 11.12
CA GLY A 21 9.98 -2.22 12.32
C GLY A 21 9.17 -1.79 13.53
N GLN A 22 8.88 -2.72 14.43
CA GLN A 22 8.49 -2.39 15.80
C GLN A 22 9.75 -2.01 16.57
N SER A 23 10.04 -0.71 16.68
CA SER A 23 10.92 -0.23 17.75
C SER A 23 10.03 0.01 18.96
N TYR A 24 10.38 -0.64 20.09
CA TYR A 24 9.67 -0.88 21.36
C TYR A 24 8.73 0.20 21.97
N LEU A 25 8.55 1.39 21.39
CA LEU A 25 7.64 2.46 21.85
C LEU A 25 6.94 3.24 20.73
N SER A 26 7.01 2.79 19.47
CA SER A 26 6.42 3.51 18.34
C SER A 26 5.48 2.59 17.58
N ALA A 27 4.17 2.86 17.66
CA ALA A 27 3.22 2.31 16.70
C ALA A 27 3.45 3.02 15.37
N PRO A 28 4.05 2.38 14.34
CA PRO A 28 4.18 3.04 13.05
C PRO A 28 2.77 3.29 12.52
N GLU A 29 2.49 4.52 12.11
CA GLU A 29 1.26 4.84 11.41
C GLU A 29 1.25 4.01 10.11
N LYS A 30 0.42 2.95 10.08
CA LYS A 30 0.29 2.05 8.92
C LYS A 30 -0.56 2.66 7.79
N THR A 31 -0.92 3.92 7.93
CA THR A 31 -1.76 4.65 6.99
C THR A 31 -0.87 5.37 5.98
N LEU A 32 -0.99 4.99 4.71
CA LEU A 32 -0.36 5.72 3.61
C LEU A 32 -1.38 6.62 2.94
N THR A 33 -1.10 7.93 2.92
CA THR A 33 -1.94 8.89 2.22
C THR A 33 -1.30 9.26 0.89
N PHE A 34 -2.02 9.09 -0.21
CA PHE A 34 -1.58 9.46 -1.55
C PHE A 34 -2.33 10.69 -2.05
N GLY A 35 -1.59 11.72 -2.47
CA GLY A 35 -2.19 12.94 -3.00
C GLY A 35 -2.77 12.71 -4.39
N LEU A 36 -4.10 12.81 -4.52
CA LEU A 36 -4.81 12.65 -5.81
C LEU A 36 -4.88 13.93 -6.63
N GLY A 37 -4.76 15.11 -6.01
CA GLY A 37 -4.94 16.39 -6.70
C GLY A 37 -6.33 16.49 -7.35
N SER A 38 -6.39 16.77 -8.66
CA SER A 38 -7.63 16.80 -9.45
C SER A 38 -8.01 15.44 -10.06
N ALA A 39 -7.32 14.36 -9.70
CA ALA A 39 -7.65 13.03 -10.19
C ALA A 39 -8.90 12.46 -9.51
N LYS A 40 -9.78 11.87 -10.32
CA LYS A 40 -11.04 11.25 -9.85
C LYS A 40 -10.89 9.80 -9.44
N LYS A 41 -9.68 9.22 -9.48
CA LYS A 41 -9.35 7.85 -9.07
C LYS A 41 -7.83 7.62 -9.03
N ILE A 42 -7.41 6.57 -8.33
CA ILE A 42 -6.08 5.97 -8.52
C ILE A 42 -6.20 4.94 -9.65
N ASP A 43 -5.33 5.05 -10.66
CA ASP A 43 -5.35 4.15 -11.82
C ASP A 43 -4.84 2.76 -11.43
N SER A 44 -3.73 2.71 -10.68
CA SER A 44 -3.21 1.47 -10.12
C SER A 44 -2.49 1.69 -8.80
N LEU A 45 -2.67 0.76 -7.86
CA LEU A 45 -1.95 0.66 -6.62
C LEU A 45 -1.27 -0.72 -6.57
N GLU A 46 0.06 -0.74 -6.59
CA GLU A 46 0.86 -1.94 -6.42
C GLU A 46 1.42 -1.98 -5.00
N ILE A 47 1.23 -3.10 -4.30
CA ILE A 47 1.80 -3.37 -2.99
C ILE A 47 2.79 -4.50 -3.16
N ARG A 48 4.00 -4.29 -2.68
CA ARG A 48 5.04 -5.30 -2.57
C ARG A 48 5.27 -5.57 -1.09
N TRP A 49 4.87 -6.75 -0.67
CA TRP A 49 5.00 -7.21 0.71
C TRP A 49 6.44 -7.66 1.00
N PRO A 50 6.86 -7.67 2.28
CA PRO A 50 8.21 -8.05 2.67
C PRO A 50 8.53 -9.54 2.42
N ASP A 51 7.51 -10.40 2.31
CA ASP A 51 7.64 -11.82 1.92
C ASP A 51 7.87 -12.01 0.40
N GLY A 52 7.88 -10.92 -0.37
CA GLY A 52 8.04 -10.94 -1.82
C GLY A 52 6.72 -11.08 -2.59
N THR A 53 5.59 -11.34 -1.91
CA THR A 53 4.27 -11.33 -2.54
C THR A 53 3.92 -9.94 -3.04
N ARG A 54 3.13 -9.90 -4.11
CA ARG A 54 2.71 -8.65 -4.76
C ARG A 54 1.22 -8.65 -4.91
N GLU A 55 0.63 -7.49 -4.67
CA GLU A 55 -0.79 -7.27 -4.80
C GLU A 55 -1.03 -6.01 -5.61
N THR A 56 -1.95 -6.07 -6.57
CA THR A 56 -2.31 -4.90 -7.38
C THR A 56 -3.80 -4.65 -7.25
N ARG A 57 -4.16 -3.38 -7.06
CA ARG A 57 -5.52 -2.87 -7.13
C ARG A 57 -5.59 -1.79 -8.22
N ARG A 58 -6.72 -1.69 -8.89
CA ARG A 58 -6.96 -0.71 -9.97
C ARG A 58 -8.31 -0.06 -9.75
N ASP A 59 -8.52 1.08 -10.41
CA ASP A 59 -9.79 1.80 -10.41
C ASP A 59 -10.31 2.14 -9.00
N ILE A 60 -9.41 2.60 -8.14
CA ILE A 60 -9.72 2.91 -6.75
C ILE A 60 -10.35 4.31 -6.67
N ALA A 61 -11.55 4.39 -6.10
CA ALA A 61 -12.24 5.65 -5.90
C ALA A 61 -11.50 6.57 -4.90
N PRO A 62 -11.52 7.90 -5.13
CA PRO A 62 -10.90 8.87 -4.24
C PRO A 62 -11.65 8.90 -2.90
N GLY A 63 -10.92 9.13 -1.80
CA GLY A 63 -11.49 9.12 -0.44
C GLY A 63 -11.83 7.73 0.11
N ALA A 64 -11.53 6.66 -0.62
CA ALA A 64 -11.68 5.30 -0.11
C ALA A 64 -10.55 4.95 0.86
N ALA A 65 -10.89 4.63 2.11
CA ALA A 65 -9.97 3.98 3.03
C ALA A 65 -9.86 2.50 2.64
N LEU A 66 -8.73 2.11 2.07
CA LEU A 66 -8.42 0.72 1.77
C LEU A 66 -7.61 0.13 2.91
N VAL A 67 -8.22 -0.82 3.62
CA VAL A 67 -7.50 -1.68 4.54
C VAL A 67 -6.87 -2.80 3.74
N LEU A 68 -5.54 -2.83 3.70
CA LEU A 68 -4.76 -3.86 3.03
C LEU A 68 -4.10 -4.71 4.10
N GLU A 69 -4.51 -5.97 4.16
CA GLU A 69 -3.93 -6.95 5.07
C GLU A 69 -3.05 -7.90 4.28
N GLN A 70 -1.80 -8.08 4.73
CA GLN A 70 -0.98 -9.16 4.24
C GLN A 70 -1.68 -10.46 4.62
N LYS A 71 -2.32 -11.12 3.64
CA LYS A 71 -2.75 -12.50 3.83
C LYS A 71 -1.48 -13.31 4.01
N ALA A 72 -1.32 -13.91 5.20
CA ALA A 72 -0.31 -14.94 5.39
C ALA A 72 -0.49 -15.95 4.25
N ALA A 73 0.55 -16.13 3.42
CA ALA A 73 0.59 -17.24 2.48
C ALA A 73 0.21 -18.47 3.29
N GLY A 74 -0.91 -19.09 2.91
CA GLY A 74 -1.54 -20.13 3.70
C GLY A 74 -0.47 -21.14 4.13
N SER A 75 -0.36 -21.37 5.43
CA SER A 75 0.28 -22.56 5.95
C SER A 75 -0.52 -23.73 5.38
N LEU A 76 -0.10 -24.22 4.21
CA LEU A 76 -0.47 -25.55 3.76
C LEU A 76 0.38 -26.48 4.62
N ARG A 77 -0.33 -27.24 5.45
CA ARG A 77 0.18 -28.29 6.34
C ARG A 77 1.17 -29.22 5.64
#